data_AF-M3I986-F1
#
_entry.id   AF-M3I986-F1
#
_cell.length_a   1.000
_cell.length_b   1.000
_cell.length_c   1.000
_cell.angle_alpha   90.00
_cell.angle_beta   90.00
_cell.angle_gamma   90.00
#
_symmetry.space_group_name_H-M   'P 1'
#
loop_
_entity.id
_entity.type
_entity.pdbx_description
1 polymer ?
#
loop_
_entity_poly.entity_id
_entity_poly.type
_entity_poly.pdbx_seq_one_letter_code
_entity_poly.pdbx_strand_id
1 'polypeptide(L)'
;MKREDTNSLAQEIASIFESIRENTYKGGNRFLLTGHLEIGALLNREFNSYILNEKSKQRMKTLTEKIDKVVKINFSKRTLYHALKFYQAYHGKKLDFRLSWSHYRILSAISNVETRKN
;
A
#
# COMPACT_ATOMS: atom_id res chain seq x y z
N MET A 1 -19.52 -11.79 -7.29
CA MET A 1 -18.41 -10.82 -7.49
C MET A 1 -17.30 -11.51 -8.27
N LYS A 2 -17.06 -11.15 -9.53
CA LYS A 2 -15.98 -11.75 -10.34
C LYS A 2 -14.66 -11.44 -9.61
N ARG A 3 -13.84 -12.46 -9.32
CA ARG A 3 -12.49 -12.24 -8.79
C ARG A 3 -11.76 -11.37 -9.81
N GLU A 4 -11.31 -10.19 -9.41
CA GLU A 4 -10.40 -9.41 -10.25
C GLU A 4 -9.21 -10.30 -10.58
N ASP A 5 -8.89 -10.39 -11.87
CA ASP A 5 -7.69 -11.09 -12.31
C ASP A 5 -6.49 -10.47 -11.59
N THR A 6 -5.62 -11.33 -11.06
CA THR A 6 -4.41 -10.88 -10.36
C THR A 6 -3.53 -10.02 -11.26
N ASN A 7 -3.62 -10.17 -12.59
CA ASN A 7 -2.97 -9.25 -13.54
C ASN A 7 -3.58 -7.85 -13.50
N SER A 8 -4.90 -7.72 -13.50
CA SER A 8 -5.60 -6.43 -13.46
C SER A 8 -5.21 -5.65 -12.21
N LEU A 9 -5.27 -6.31 -11.04
CA LEU A 9 -4.89 -5.71 -9.78
C LEU A 9 -3.40 -5.33 -9.74
N ALA A 10 -2.52 -6.17 -10.29
CA ALA A 10 -1.10 -5.87 -10.39
C ALA A 10 -0.85 -4.62 -11.26
N GLN A 11 -1.54 -4.52 -12.40
CA GLN A 11 -1.40 -3.39 -13.32
C GLN A 11 -1.92 -2.09 -12.70
N GLU A 12 -3.05 -2.15 -12.00
CA GLU A 12 -3.62 -1.01 -11.28
C GLU A 12 -2.65 -0.51 -10.20
N ILE A 13 -2.16 -1.40 -9.33
CA ILE A 13 -1.18 -1.04 -8.29
C ILE A 13 0.12 -0.51 -8.91
N ALA A 14 0.62 -1.13 -9.99
CA ALA A 14 1.81 -0.65 -10.69
C ALA A 14 1.61 0.76 -11.25
N SER A 15 0.45 1.06 -11.82
CA SER A 15 0.14 2.40 -12.34
C SER A 15 0.16 3.47 -11.25
N ILE A 16 -0.32 3.15 -10.04
CA ILE A 16 -0.27 4.06 -8.89
C ILE A 16 1.19 4.29 -8.46
N PHE A 17 2.03 3.25 -8.42
CA PHE A 17 3.46 3.40 -8.11
C PHE A 17 4.19 4.29 -9.12
N GLU A 18 3.92 4.11 -10.41
CA GLU A 18 4.50 4.93 -11.46
C GLU A 18 4.02 6.39 -11.34
N SER A 19 2.74 6.61 -11.07
CA SER A 19 2.17 7.94 -10.81
C SER A 19 2.81 8.63 -9.59
N ILE A 20 3.00 7.89 -8.48
CA ILE A 20 3.73 8.38 -7.31
C ILE A 20 5.14 8.83 -7.73
N ARG A 21 5.88 7.98 -8.47
CA ARG A 21 7.25 8.30 -8.91
C ARG A 21 7.30 9.56 -9.77
N GLU A 22 6.36 9.71 -10.70
CA GLU A 22 6.29 10.84 -11.61
C GLU A 22 5.82 12.15 -10.96
N ASN A 23 5.20 12.10 -9.79
CA ASN A 23 4.58 13.28 -9.16
C ASN A 23 5.09 13.60 -7.76
N THR A 24 5.91 12.74 -7.13
CA THR A 24 6.46 13.00 -5.79
C THR A 24 7.28 14.29 -5.74
N TYR A 25 8.01 14.65 -6.80
CA TYR A 25 8.73 15.93 -6.86
C TYR A 25 7.81 17.15 -6.93
N LYS A 26 6.55 16.99 -7.36
CA LYS A 26 5.57 18.08 -7.52
C LYS A 26 4.72 18.33 -6.28
N GLY A 27 4.53 17.33 -5.42
CA GLY A 27 3.66 17.49 -4.25
C GLY A 27 4.08 16.71 -3.00
N GLY A 28 5.34 16.29 -2.94
CA GLY A 28 5.99 15.75 -1.73
C GLY A 28 5.23 14.60 -1.09
N ASN A 29 5.18 14.62 0.25
CA ASN A 29 4.53 13.57 1.05
C ASN A 29 3.05 13.40 0.72
N ARG A 30 2.34 14.42 0.23
CA ARG A 30 0.90 14.31 -0.07
C ARG A 30 0.64 13.25 -1.14
N PHE A 31 1.31 13.33 -2.28
CA PHE A 31 1.14 12.35 -3.35
C PHE A 31 1.55 10.95 -2.91
N LEU A 32 2.68 10.86 -2.21
CA LEU A 32 3.21 9.59 -1.72
C LEU A 32 2.24 8.91 -0.74
N LEU A 33 1.68 9.66 0.21
CA LEU A 33 0.76 9.12 1.21
C LEU A 33 -0.60 8.79 0.61
N THR A 34 -1.15 9.65 -0.26
CA THR A 34 -2.42 9.37 -0.93
C THR A 34 -2.32 8.12 -1.81
N GLY A 35 -1.27 8.00 -2.63
CA GLY A 35 -1.10 6.81 -3.47
C GLY A 35 -0.90 5.52 -2.66
N HIS A 36 -0.17 5.58 -1.54
CA HIS A 36 -0.07 4.42 -0.63
C HIS A 36 -1.40 4.09 0.07
N LEU A 37 -2.27 5.08 0.31
CA LEU A 37 -3.61 4.86 0.84
C LEU A 37 -4.49 4.15 -0.18
N GLU A 38 -4.44 4.56 -1.45
CA GLU A 38 -5.16 3.92 -2.56
C GLU A 38 -4.72 2.47 -2.78
N ILE A 39 -3.40 2.22 -2.82
CA ILE A 39 -2.87 0.85 -2.89
C ILE A 39 -3.39 0.01 -1.73
N GLY A 40 -3.35 0.56 -0.51
CA GLY A 40 -3.86 -0.14 0.66
C GLY A 40 -5.37 -0.45 0.58
N ALA A 41 -6.18 0.42 -0.02
CA ALA A 41 -7.61 0.18 -0.25
C ALA A 41 -7.84 -1.00 -1.20
N LEU A 42 -7.11 -1.05 -2.32
CA LEU A 42 -7.17 -2.15 -3.28
C LEU A 42 -6.78 -3.49 -2.63
N LEU A 43 -5.69 -3.48 -1.87
CA LEU A 43 -5.27 -4.66 -1.10
C LEU A 43 -6.30 -5.05 -0.04
N ASN A 44 -6.91 -4.09 0.65
CA ASN A 44 -7.91 -4.38 1.66
C ASN A 44 -9.16 -5.04 1.06
N ARG A 45 -9.59 -4.59 -0.12
CA ARG A 45 -10.68 -5.20 -0.91
C ARG A 45 -10.34 -6.62 -1.33
N GLU A 46 -9.12 -6.85 -1.82
CA GLU A 46 -8.67 -8.15 -2.31
C GLU A 46 -8.47 -9.18 -1.18
N PHE A 47 -7.87 -8.78 -0.06
CA PHE A 47 -7.51 -9.68 1.05
C PHE A 47 -8.52 -9.69 2.20
N ASN A 48 -9.64 -8.97 2.06
CA ASN A 48 -10.64 -8.78 3.13
C ASN A 48 -9.98 -8.41 4.47
N SER A 49 -9.11 -7.40 4.41
CA SER A 49 -8.37 -6.86 5.55
C SER A 49 -7.28 -7.76 6.18
N TYR A 50 -7.08 -9.02 5.76
CA TYR A 50 -6.03 -9.85 6.38
C TYR A 50 -5.33 -10.85 5.45
N ILE A 51 -4.06 -11.11 5.75
CA ILE A 51 -3.23 -12.10 5.03
C ILE A 51 -2.86 -13.21 6.02
N LEU A 52 -3.84 -14.04 6.38
CA LEU A 52 -3.72 -15.01 7.48
C LEU A 52 -3.38 -16.42 6.98
N ASN A 53 -3.99 -16.85 5.88
CA ASN A 53 -3.85 -18.21 5.37
C ASN A 53 -2.80 -18.32 4.24
N GLU A 54 -2.27 -19.52 4.01
CA GLU A 54 -1.24 -19.77 3.00
C GLU A 54 -1.67 -19.36 1.59
N LYS A 55 -2.95 -19.51 1.25
CA LYS A 55 -3.49 -19.08 -0.04
C LYS A 55 -3.36 -17.57 -0.23
N SER A 56 -3.71 -16.77 0.78
CA SER A 56 -3.60 -15.31 0.76
C SER A 56 -2.13 -14.86 0.72
N LYS A 57 -1.24 -15.55 1.46
CA LYS A 57 0.20 -15.28 1.44
C LYS A 57 0.80 -15.57 0.06
N GLN A 58 0.42 -16.68 -0.56
CA GLN A 58 0.85 -17.06 -1.90
C GLN A 58 0.32 -16.07 -2.94
N ARG A 59 -0.93 -15.65 -2.82
CA ARG A 59 -1.51 -14.63 -3.73
C ARG A 59 -0.82 -13.28 -3.59
N MET A 60 -0.52 -12.83 -2.36
CA MET A 60 0.28 -11.62 -2.12
C MET A 60 1.68 -11.74 -2.72
N LYS A 61 2.32 -12.92 -2.62
CA LYS A 61 3.62 -13.19 -3.26
C LYS A 61 3.52 -13.05 -4.78
N THR A 62 2.56 -13.71 -5.42
CA THR A 62 2.34 -13.61 -6.87
C THR A 62 2.02 -12.18 -7.31
N LEU A 63 1.19 -11.45 -6.56
CA LEU A 63 0.89 -10.05 -6.83
C LEU A 63 2.17 -9.19 -6.79
N THR A 64 2.99 -9.39 -5.76
CA THR A 64 4.29 -8.71 -5.63
C THR A 64 5.18 -9.01 -6.85
N GLU A 65 5.36 -10.27 -7.21
CA GLU A 65 6.22 -10.67 -8.35
C GLU A 65 5.73 -10.08 -9.68
N LYS A 66 4.42 -9.92 -9.85
CA LYS A 66 3.87 -9.29 -11.06
C LYS A 66 4.13 -7.79 -11.09
N ILE A 67 3.95 -7.11 -9.96
CA ILE A 67 4.21 -5.66 -9.86
C ILE A 67 5.70 -5.36 -10.03
N ASP A 68 6.58 -6.17 -9.41
CA ASP A 68 8.04 -6.00 -9.46
C ASP A 68 8.61 -6.07 -10.89
N LYS A 69 7.99 -6.86 -11.77
CA LYS A 69 8.35 -6.93 -13.19
C LYS A 69 8.03 -5.65 -13.97
N VAL A 70 7.11 -4.83 -13.47
CA VAL A 70 6.61 -3.63 -14.16
C VAL A 70 7.18 -2.36 -13.53
N VAL A 71 7.26 -2.32 -12.20
CA VAL A 71 7.75 -1.17 -11.43
C VAL A 71 9.27 -1.23 -11.33
N LYS A 72 9.94 -0.28 -12.00
CA LYS A 72 11.38 -0.36 -12.26
C LYS A 72 12.29 -0.08 -11.05
N ILE A 73 11.80 0.61 -10.00
CA ILE A 73 12.64 1.12 -8.89
C ILE A 73 11.85 1.17 -7.56
N ASN A 74 12.52 0.85 -6.44
CA ASN A 74 12.04 1.05 -5.04
C ASN A 74 10.77 0.28 -4.63
N PHE A 75 10.39 -0.77 -5.36
CA PHE A 75 9.31 -1.68 -4.98
C PHE A 75 9.85 -2.90 -4.22
N SER A 76 9.07 -3.41 -3.26
CA SER A 76 9.38 -4.64 -2.54
C SER A 76 8.10 -5.27 -2.01
N LYS A 77 8.17 -6.57 -1.66
CA LYS A 77 7.07 -7.26 -0.96
C LYS A 77 6.59 -6.48 0.25
N ARG A 78 7.52 -5.97 1.07
CA ARG A 78 7.19 -5.22 2.30
C ARG A 78 6.38 -3.96 2.01
N THR A 79 6.59 -3.33 0.86
CA THR A 79 5.89 -2.11 0.46
C THR A 79 4.37 -2.33 0.43
N LEU A 80 3.89 -3.45 -0.13
CA LEU A 80 2.46 -3.77 -0.14
C LEU A 80 1.90 -4.03 1.26
N TYR A 81 2.63 -4.75 2.13
CA TYR A 81 2.21 -4.96 3.51
C TYR A 81 2.12 -3.65 4.29
N HIS A 82 3.07 -2.73 4.07
CA HIS A 82 3.02 -1.42 4.70
C HIS A 82 1.85 -0.58 4.19
N ALA A 83 1.57 -0.59 2.88
CA ALA A 83 0.39 0.09 2.32
C ALA A 83 -0.92 -0.44 2.90
N LEU A 84 -1.07 -1.76 3.01
CA LEU A 84 -2.24 -2.38 3.63
C LEU A 84 -2.40 -1.97 5.10
N LYS A 85 -1.33 -2.08 5.92
CA LYS A 85 -1.36 -1.64 7.32
C LYS A 85 -1.64 -0.14 7.46
N PHE A 86 -1.09 0.66 6.56
CA PHE A 86 -1.30 2.10 6.52
C PHE A 86 -2.76 2.43 6.27
N TYR A 87 -3.38 1.82 5.26
CA TYR A 87 -4.81 1.95 5.02
C TYR A 87 -5.62 1.51 6.25
N GLN A 88 -5.34 0.35 6.83
CA GLN A 88 -6.05 -0.11 8.02
C GLN A 88 -5.97 0.86 9.20
N ALA A 89 -4.82 1.51 9.39
CA ALA A 89 -4.62 2.44 10.49
C ALA A 89 -5.21 3.84 10.23
N TYR A 90 -5.25 4.30 8.97
CA TYR A 90 -5.49 5.70 8.62
C TYR A 90 -6.61 5.96 7.59
N HIS A 91 -7.26 4.94 7.04
CA HIS A 91 -8.45 5.14 6.22
C HIS A 91 -9.51 5.93 7.01
N GLY A 92 -10.13 6.93 6.37
CA GLY A 92 -11.09 7.82 7.01
C GLY A 92 -10.49 8.85 7.99
N LYS A 93 -9.17 8.86 8.21
CA LYS A 93 -8.49 9.84 9.07
C LYS A 93 -7.83 10.94 8.23
N LYS A 94 -7.71 12.13 8.82
CA LYS A 94 -6.92 13.23 8.25
C LYS A 94 -5.43 12.90 8.38
N LEU A 95 -4.73 12.89 7.25
CA LEU A 95 -3.27 12.72 7.21
C LEU A 95 -2.55 14.04 7.48
N ASP A 96 -1.43 13.97 8.19
CA ASP A 96 -0.46 15.06 8.34
C ASP A 96 0.63 14.91 7.28
N PHE A 97 0.54 15.73 6.24
CA PHE A 97 1.48 15.70 5.12
C PHE A 97 2.88 16.25 5.47
N ARG A 98 3.10 16.75 6.70
CA ARG A 98 4.45 17.05 7.20
C ARG A 98 5.23 15.77 7.49
N LEU A 99 4.54 14.67 7.79
CA LEU A 99 5.14 13.37 8.06
C LEU A 99 5.42 12.62 6.77
N SER A 100 6.58 11.97 6.70
CA SER A 100 6.99 11.19 5.54
C SER A 100 6.34 9.81 5.51
N TRP A 101 6.39 9.16 4.35
CA TRP A 101 6.00 7.76 4.23
C TRP A 101 6.75 6.85 5.21
N SER A 102 8.05 7.05 5.39
CA SER A 102 8.84 6.32 6.40
C SER A 102 8.27 6.45 7.80
N HIS A 103 7.84 7.66 8.17
CA HIS A 103 7.25 7.91 9.47
C HIS A 103 5.92 7.14 9.64
N TYR A 104 5.04 7.25 8.66
CA TYR A 104 3.77 6.50 8.66
C TYR A 104 3.95 4.99 8.65
N ARG A 105 4.97 4.45 7.97
CA ARG A 105 5.30 3.01 8.01
C ARG A 105 5.59 2.53 9.43
N ILE A 106 6.35 3.31 10.19
CA ILE A 106 6.69 2.99 11.59
C ILE A 106 5.42 3.00 12.43
N LEU A 107 4.62 4.06 12.34
CA LEU A 107 3.39 4.20 13.11
C LEU A 107 2.38 3.09 12.79
N SER A 108 2.17 2.77 11.51
CA SER A 108 1.29 1.68 11.08
C SER A 108 1.77 0.29 11.52
N ALA A 109 3.02 0.14 11.95
CA ALA A 109 3.53 -1.10 12.51
C ALA A 109 3.25 -1.24 14.02
N ILE A 110 2.97 -0.13 14.73
CA ILE A 110 2.68 -0.13 16.17
C ILE A 110 1.29 -0.72 16.37
N SER A 111 1.16 -1.88 17.02
CA SER A 111 -0.14 -2.55 17.24
C SER A 111 -1.04 -1.80 18.23
N ASN A 112 -0.46 -1.19 19.26
CA ASN A 112 -1.21 -0.42 20.26
C ASN A 112 -1.72 0.90 19.66
N VAL A 113 -3.04 1.07 19.60
CA VAL A 113 -3.71 2.25 19.02
C VAL A 113 -3.44 3.51 19.85
N GLU A 114 -3.35 3.42 21.17
CA GLU A 114 -3.09 4.56 22.05
C GLU A 114 -1.67 5.11 21.90
N THR A 115 -0.72 4.22 21.58
CA THR A 115 0.67 4.60 21.26
C THR A 115 0.80 5.10 19.81
N ARG A 116 -0.15 4.78 18.93
CA ARG A 116 -0.15 5.15 17.50
C ARG A 116 -0.64 6.58 17.24
N LYS A 117 -0.21 7.54 18.04
CA LYS A 117 -0.58 8.96 17.88
C LYS A 117 0.38 9.66 16.92
N ASN A 118 -0.18 10.54 16.09
CA ASN A 118 0.54 11.52 15.27
C ASN A 118 0.24 12.91 15.79
#